data_AF-A0A1G2EWP5-F1
#
_entry.id   AF-A0A1G2EWP5-F1
#
_cell.length_a   1.000
_cell.length_b   1.000
_cell.length_c   1.000
_cell.angle_alpha   90.00
_cell.angle_beta   90.00
_cell.angle_gamma   90.00
#
_symmetry.space_group_name_H-M   'P 1'
#
loop_
_entity.id
_entity.type
_entity.pdbx_description
1 polymer ?
#
loop_
_entity_poly.entity_id
_entity_poly.type
_entity_poly.pdbx_seq_one_letter_code
_entity_poly.pdbx_strand_id
1 'polypeptide(L)'
;MTNFRSVISLVLIVAAVLGTAFMWYRFFTSAPSPAVSLASSSGLAVGSQSLLKLLESLEQLKFDLAVLDAPAYKSLQDFTPNILLPESKGRSNPFAPLR
;
A
#
# COMPACT_ATOMS: atom_id res chain seq x y z
N MET A 1 -27.26 -59.93 -13.95
CA MET A 1 -27.50 -59.10 -15.15
C MET A 1 -28.02 -57.75 -14.68
N THR A 2 -27.18 -56.72 -14.67
CA THR A 2 -27.61 -55.37 -14.29
C THR A 2 -28.57 -54.84 -15.35
N ASN A 3 -29.77 -54.43 -14.93
CA ASN A 3 -30.77 -53.89 -15.83
C ASN A 3 -30.22 -52.61 -16.46
N PHE A 4 -29.98 -52.63 -17.77
CA PHE A 4 -29.39 -51.53 -18.53
C PHE A 4 -30.07 -50.17 -18.26
N ARG A 5 -31.39 -50.19 -18.07
CA ARG A 5 -32.21 -49.01 -17.70
C ARG A 5 -31.82 -48.43 -16.34
N SER A 6 -31.58 -49.28 -15.33
CA SER A 6 -31.15 -48.86 -14.00
C SER A 6 -29.74 -48.26 -14.00
N VAL A 7 -28.85 -48.79 -14.83
CA VAL A 7 -27.48 -48.25 -15.00
C VAL A 7 -27.54 -46.85 -15.63
N ILE A 8 -28.35 -46.66 -16.67
CA ILE A 8 -28.53 -45.36 -17.31
C ILE A 8 -29.14 -44.33 -16.34
N SER A 9 -30.18 -44.70 -15.60
CA SER A 9 -30.78 -43.82 -14.60
C SER A 9 -29.78 -43.42 -13.52
N LEU A 10 -28.94 -44.35 -13.06
CA LEU A 10 -27.89 -44.07 -12.07
C LEU A 10 -26.83 -43.10 -12.63
N VAL A 11 -26.39 -43.31 -13.87
CA VAL A 11 -25.42 -42.41 -14.53
C VAL A 11 -25.99 -41.00 -14.69
N LEU A 12 -27.27 -40.86 -15.07
CA LEU A 12 -27.92 -39.55 -15.20
C LEU A 12 -28.03 -38.81 -13.87
N ILE A 13 -28.35 -39.52 -12.78
CA ILE A 13 -28.43 -38.93 -11.44
C ILE A 13 -27.05 -38.46 -10.99
N VAL A 14 -26.01 -39.29 -11.18
CA VAL A 14 -24.63 -38.93 -10.82
C VAL A 14 -24.16 -37.71 -11.63
N ALA A 15 -24.46 -37.67 -12.93
CA ALA A 15 -24.12 -36.53 -13.78
C ALA A 15 -24.85 -35.25 -13.33
N ALA A 16 -26.12 -35.35 -12.95
CA ALA A 16 -26.89 -34.21 -12.43
C ALA A 16 -26.31 -33.69 -11.11
N VAL A 17 -25.94 -34.57 -10.18
CA VAL A 17 -25.34 -34.21 -8.89
C VAL A 17 -23.97 -33.54 -9.08
N LEU A 18 -23.12 -34.09 -9.96
CA LEU A 18 -21.83 -33.49 -10.27
C LEU A 18 -21.98 -32.12 -10.96
N GLY A 19 -22.94 -32.00 -11.87
CA GLY A 19 -23.24 -30.74 -12.56
C GLY A 19 -23.69 -29.64 -11.61
N THR A 20 -24.61 -29.94 -10.68
CA THR A 20 -25.09 -28.96 -9.71
C THR A 20 -24.02 -28.58 -8.69
N ALA A 21 -23.19 -29.53 -8.23
CA ALA A 21 -22.06 -29.26 -7.35
C ALA A 21 -21.01 -28.36 -8.02
N PHE A 22 -20.71 -28.60 -9.30
CA PHE A 22 -19.78 -27.78 -10.07
C PHE A 22 -20.30 -26.35 -10.27
N MET A 23 -21.59 -26.20 -10.62
CA MET A 23 -22.22 -24.89 -10.73
C MET A 23 -22.19 -24.15 -9.39
N TRP A 24 -22.53 -24.82 -8.29
CA TRP A 24 -22.50 -24.22 -6.95
C TRP A 24 -21.10 -23.71 -6.59
N TYR A 25 -20.07 -24.55 -6.77
CA TYR A 25 -18.69 -24.17 -6.51
C TYR A 25 -18.29 -22.95 -7.34
N ARG A 26 -18.62 -22.92 -8.63
CA ARG A 26 -18.30 -21.79 -9.51
C ARG A 26 -18.97 -20.48 -9.10
N PHE A 27 -20.22 -20.53 -8.63
CA PHE A 27 -20.94 -19.34 -8.19
C PHE A 27 -20.56 -18.87 -6.78
N PHE A 28 -20.21 -19.78 -5.86
CA PHE A 28 -19.93 -19.43 -4.47
C PHE A 28 -18.44 -19.23 -4.16
N THR A 29 -17.52 -19.77 -4.96
CA THR A 29 -16.09 -19.46 -4.81
C THR A 29 -15.70 -18.33 -5.75
N SER A 30 -16.11 -17.11 -5.40
CA SER A 30 -15.45 -15.91 -5.93
C SER A 30 -14.03 -15.88 -5.38
N ALA A 31 -13.02 -15.73 -6.24
CA ALA A 31 -11.65 -15.55 -5.78
C ALA A 31 -11.61 -14.37 -4.78
N PRO A 32 -10.93 -14.49 -3.63
CA PRO A 32 -10.83 -13.38 -2.70
C PRO A 32 -10.21 -12.19 -3.44
N SER A 33 -10.95 -11.08 -3.49
CA SER A 33 -10.42 -9.83 -4.00
C SER A 33 -9.19 -9.46 -3.15
N PRO A 34 -8.03 -9.14 -3.75
CA PRO A 34 -6.89 -8.72 -2.97
C PRO A 34 -7.29 -7.50 -2.13
N ALA A 35 -6.97 -7.54 -0.83
CA ALA A 35 -7.27 -6.44 0.10
C ALA A 35 -6.59 -5.12 -0.28
N VAL A 36 -5.64 -5.18 -1.22
CA VAL A 36 -4.93 -4.04 -1.76
C VAL A 36 -4.86 -4.20 -3.28
N SER A 37 -5.57 -3.33 -4.01
CA SER A 37 -5.26 -3.09 -5.42
C SER A 37 -3.93 -2.37 -5.47
N LEU A 38 -2.94 -2.92 -6.18
CA LEU A 38 -1.80 -2.13 -6.62
C LEU A 38 -2.39 -0.96 -7.42
N ALA A 39 -2.26 0.25 -6.88
CA ALA A 39 -2.55 1.43 -7.66
C ALA A 39 -1.63 1.36 -8.88
N SER A 40 -2.20 1.09 -10.05
CA SER A 40 -1.50 1.31 -11.31
C SER A 40 -1.01 2.73 -11.23
N SER A 41 0.31 2.89 -11.14
CA SER A 41 0.97 4.18 -11.21
C SER A 41 0.76 4.70 -12.63
N SER A 42 -0.44 5.19 -12.91
CA SER A 42 -0.66 6.18 -13.95
C SER A 42 0.20 7.34 -13.52
N GLY A 43 1.40 7.39 -14.10
CA GLY A 43 2.41 8.38 -13.77
C GLY A 43 1.76 9.74 -13.73
N LEU A 44 1.82 10.38 -12.56
CA LEU A 44 1.45 11.77 -12.38
C LEU A 44 2.44 12.63 -13.19
N ALA A 45 2.24 12.71 -14.49
CA ALA A 45 2.89 13.68 -15.36
C ALA A 45 2.41 15.12 -15.10
N VAL A 46 1.44 15.30 -14.19
CA VAL A 46 0.87 16.60 -13.78
C VAL A 46 1.77 17.32 -12.75
N GLY A 47 2.76 16.64 -12.16
CA GLY A 47 3.62 17.21 -11.11
C GLY A 47 5.03 17.64 -11.53
N SER A 48 5.50 17.27 -12.73
CA SER A 48 6.90 17.49 -13.10
C SER A 48 7.24 18.98 -13.30
N GLN A 49 6.37 19.73 -13.97
CA GLN A 49 6.64 21.14 -14.26
C GLN A 49 6.54 22.05 -13.02
N SER A 50 5.61 21.77 -12.11
CA SER A 50 5.47 22.52 -10.85
C SER A 50 6.62 22.20 -9.89
N LEU A 51 7.04 20.94 -9.84
CA LEU A 51 8.24 20.51 -9.11
C LEU A 51 9.49 21.19 -9.67
N LEU A 52 9.69 21.18 -10.99
CA LEU A 52 10.86 21.79 -11.61
C LEU A 52 10.93 23.31 -11.32
N LYS A 53 9.79 24.01 -11.39
CA LYS A 53 9.72 25.43 -11.01
C LYS A 53 10.02 25.67 -9.53
N LEU A 54 9.57 24.78 -8.65
CA LEU A 54 9.87 24.87 -7.22
C LEU A 54 11.38 24.66 -6.98
N LEU A 55 11.98 23.65 -7.62
CA LEU A 55 13.40 23.37 -7.52
C LEU A 55 14.24 24.55 -8.02
N GLU A 56 13.86 25.17 -9.13
CA GLU A 56 14.52 26.38 -9.63
C GLU A 56 14.46 27.54 -8.61
N SER A 57 13.31 27.74 -7.96
CA SER A 57 13.17 28.76 -6.90
C SER A 57 14.02 28.46 -5.65
N LEU A 58 14.18 27.18 -5.31
CA LEU A 58 14.96 26.74 -4.16
C LEU A 58 16.46 26.80 -4.45
N GLU A 59 16.90 26.54 -5.68
CA GLU A 59 18.28 26.72 -6.11
C GLU A 59 18.73 28.19 -6.00
N GLN A 60 17.84 29.11 -6.35
CA GLN A 60 18.07 30.55 -6.23
C GLN A 60 18.10 31.03 -4.78
N LEU A 61 17.52 30.27 -3.84
CA LEU A 61 17.51 30.60 -2.42
C LEU A 61 18.90 30.34 -1.83
N LYS A 62 19.78 31.35 -1.93
CA LYS A 62 21.04 31.36 -1.21
C LYS A 62 20.82 31.87 0.21
N PHE A 63 21.25 31.08 1.18
CA PHE A 63 21.27 31.52 2.57
C PHE A 63 22.36 32.58 2.75
N ASP A 64 21.97 33.76 3.22
CA ASP A 64 22.90 34.83 3.54
C ASP A 64 23.62 34.52 4.86
N LEU A 65 24.88 34.10 4.75
CA LEU A 65 25.72 33.77 5.90
C LEU A 65 26.01 34.99 6.79
N ALA A 66 25.85 36.22 6.28
CA ALA A 66 26.05 37.43 7.08
C ALA A 66 25.05 37.53 8.25
N VAL A 67 23.89 36.90 8.13
CA VAL A 67 22.89 36.81 9.22
C VAL A 67 23.47 36.07 10.43
N LEU A 68 24.36 35.10 10.23
CA LEU A 68 25.00 34.35 11.32
C LEU A 68 26.03 35.19 12.08
N ASP A 69 26.56 36.23 11.45
CA ASP A 69 27.51 37.14 12.06
C ASP A 69 26.88 38.28 12.85
N ALA A 70 25.58 38.51 12.67
CA ALA A 70 24.84 39.55 13.36
C ALA A 70 24.91 39.37 14.90
N PRO A 71 25.13 40.44 15.68
CA PRO A 71 25.13 40.37 17.14
C PRO A 71 23.84 39.77 17.71
N ALA A 72 22.70 40.03 17.05
CA ALA A 72 21.40 39.46 17.41
C ALA A 72 21.39 37.93 17.29
N TYR A 73 21.92 37.37 16.19
CA TYR A 73 22.02 35.92 16.01
C TYR A 73 22.95 35.29 17.05
N LYS A 74 24.11 35.91 17.31
CA LYS A 74 25.07 35.44 18.33
C LYS A 74 24.54 35.50 19.76
N SER A 75 23.48 36.29 20.01
CA SER A 75 22.81 36.36 21.31
C SER A 75 21.72 35.31 21.52
N LEU A 76 21.35 34.55 20.48
CA LEU A 76 20.32 33.51 20.58
C LEU A 76 20.81 32.37 21.48
N GLN A 77 19.94 31.95 22.40
CA GLN A 77 20.18 30.83 23.29
C GLN A 77 19.43 29.60 22.77
N ASP A 78 20.11 28.46 22.75
CA ASP A 78 19.48 27.18 22.42
C ASP A 78 18.64 26.69 23.62
N PHE A 79 17.35 26.51 23.40
CA PHE A 79 16.40 25.96 24.38
C PHE A 79 16.01 24.51 24.07
N THR A 80 16.69 23.88 23.10
CA THR A 80 16.44 22.49 22.76
C THR A 80 16.77 21.62 23.98
N PRO A 81 15.84 20.75 24.43
CA PRO A 81 16.12 19.86 25.54
C PRO A 81 17.27 18.93 25.17
N ASN A 82 18.19 18.71 26.11
CA ASN A 82 19.29 17.78 25.92
C ASN A 82 18.73 16.38 25.63
N ILE A 83 18.99 15.85 24.43
CA ILE A 83 18.52 14.52 24.01
C ILE A 83 19.41 13.48 24.67
N LEU A 84 18.89 12.82 25.69
CA LEU A 84 19.57 11.72 26.36
C LEU A 84 19.49 10.47 25.46
N LEU A 85 20.64 10.02 24.94
CA LEU A 85 20.77 8.77 24.21
C LEU A 85 20.87 7.59 25.20
N PRO A 86 20.23 6.44 24.92
CA PRO A 86 19.45 6.14 23.72
C PRO A 86 18.04 6.71 23.80
N GLU A 87 17.55 7.24 22.67
CA GLU A 87 16.20 7.77 22.57
C GLU A 87 15.16 6.70 22.94
N SER A 88 14.06 7.14 23.57
CA SER A 88 12.90 6.28 23.78
C SER A 88 12.47 5.68 22.44
N LYS A 89 12.42 4.34 22.38
CA LYS A 89 12.06 3.61 21.15
C LYS A 89 10.72 4.15 20.64
N GLY A 90 10.72 4.68 19.41
CA GLY A 90 9.53 5.24 18.78
C GLY A 90 8.37 4.25 18.69
N ARG A 91 7.19 4.73 18.30
CA ARG A 91 5.99 3.88 18.14
C ARG A 91 6.30 2.73 17.19
N SER A 92 5.83 1.53 17.54
CA SER A 92 5.88 0.38 16.63
C SER A 92 5.18 0.75 15.32
N ASN A 93 5.82 0.44 14.18
CA ASN A 93 5.29 0.75 12.85
C ASN A 93 3.93 0.04 12.66
N PRO A 94 2.81 0.79 12.56
CA PRO A 94 1.49 0.19 12.39
C PRO A 94 1.27 -0.42 11.00
N PHE A 95 2.18 -0.15 10.05
CA PHE A 95 2.16 -0.68 8.69
C PHE A 95 3.18 -1.81 8.48
N ALA A 96 3.79 -2.33 9.55
CA ALA A 96 4.66 -3.49 9.42
C ALA A 96 3.85 -4.70 8.90
N PRO A 97 4.38 -5.49 7.95
CA PRO A 97 3.70 -6.68 7.47
C PRO A 97 3.34 -7.61 8.62
N LEU A 98 2.12 -8.12 8.61
CA LEU A 98 1.74 -9.23 9.48
C LEU A 98 2.64 -10.41 9.09
N ARG A 99 3.50 -10.84 10.02
CA ARG A 99 4.29 -12.07 9.86
C ARG A 99 3.40 -13.29 9.99
#